data_AF-A0A1I4MFC1-F1
#
_entry.id   AF-A0A1I4MFC1-F1
#
_cell.length_a   1.000
_cell.length_b   1.000
_cell.length_c   1.000
_cell.angle_alpha   90.00
_cell.angle_beta   90.00
_cell.angle_gamma   90.00
#
_symmetry.space_group_name_H-M   'P 1'
#
loop_
_entity.id
_entity.type
_entity.pdbx_description
1 polymer ?
#
loop_
_entity_poly.entity_id
_entity_poly.type
_entity_poly.pdbx_seq_one_letter_code
_entity_poly.pdbx_strand_id
1 'polypeptide(L)'
;MNAFTWTSLHKIGWASLIYLSLVWSTAYAEYTDPSSYTIYEAEDAALIGTVVSQEIPDYSGSGYVTGFEAAGDSVQFIVTVDQEGFYPMAIRYAAPSGDKTNYIEVNGSTAGEKLFPQAETFTDIDFGQIYLDEGDNVVGITSYWGYFDVDYIRVGPLQERPVIAPVQDKLVTPHPSAEAQNLMTYLTSQYGKSILAGQQQSTLDEASFIYKQTGKLPAIVSITATDLGDSALEWAKYGGLISSEWHWYAPLNEKDFMTSQTSFDVSKAVQSGTAENNALLKDLDQMAQTLKRFKDAKIPIIWRPLHEAEGGWFWWGSKGPEIAKELYAIMFERFTKFHGLNNLIWVWTTSDTIYSKEWCPGNNYVDIIGIDRYVKAGDYSTLMSVYDTAAAMLEGKKLVAYSENGPIPDPRQLKRNKVGWMYFNTWYGKVLTDGKMNSDYHLRMVYNHPYVITLDKLPSEKIYGKRPIPYPIPPASSTASPAYK
;
A
#
# COMPACT_ATOMS: atom_id res chain seq x y z
N MET A 1 -59.29 37.64 8.08
CA MET A 1 -59.31 38.94 8.78
C MET A 1 -59.45 38.70 10.27
N ASN A 2 -58.35 38.77 11.00
CA ASN A 2 -58.17 39.56 12.22
C ASN A 2 -56.90 39.09 12.93
N ALA A 3 -55.87 39.90 12.75
CA ALA A 3 -54.66 39.91 13.54
C ALA A 3 -54.98 40.51 14.91
N PHE A 4 -54.29 40.06 15.96
CA PHE A 4 -53.82 40.96 17.01
C PHE A 4 -52.50 40.45 17.59
N THR A 5 -51.55 41.37 17.55
CA THR A 5 -50.14 41.31 17.93
C THR A 5 -49.91 42.09 19.23
N TRP A 6 -48.82 41.74 19.95
CA TRP A 6 -47.85 42.56 20.71
C TRP A 6 -47.53 41.98 22.12
N THR A 7 -46.35 41.37 22.29
CA THR A 7 -45.10 41.87 22.96
C THR A 7 -45.26 42.11 24.48
N SER A 8 -44.38 41.70 25.40
CA SER A 8 -42.93 41.93 25.48
C SER A 8 -42.29 41.14 26.65
N LEU A 9 -41.05 40.69 26.42
CA LEU A 9 -39.89 40.67 27.33
C LEU A 9 -39.99 40.07 28.75
N HIS A 10 -39.24 38.98 28.96
CA HIS A 10 -38.05 39.03 29.83
C HIS A 10 -36.99 38.00 29.41
N LYS A 11 -35.78 38.52 29.18
CA LYS A 11 -34.51 37.79 29.07
C LYS A 11 -34.18 37.17 30.44
N ILE A 12 -33.69 35.93 30.47
CA ILE A 12 -32.61 35.45 31.35
C ILE A 12 -32.02 34.16 30.74
N GLY A 13 -30.72 34.22 30.45
CA GLY A 13 -29.71 33.16 30.40
C GLY A 13 -30.04 31.80 29.78
N TRP A 14 -29.67 31.60 28.51
CA TRP A 14 -29.27 30.28 28.00
C TRP A 14 -27.76 30.31 27.76
N ALA A 15 -27.01 29.92 28.80
CA ALA A 15 -25.67 29.40 28.66
C ALA A 15 -25.73 27.92 29.02
N SER A 16 -24.99 27.11 28.28
CA SER A 16 -24.68 25.70 28.56
C SER A 16 -25.73 24.68 28.11
N LEU A 17 -25.61 24.21 26.86
CA LEU A 17 -25.80 22.80 26.46
C LEU A 17 -25.48 22.64 24.96
N ILE A 18 -24.19 22.75 24.63
CA ILE A 18 -23.59 22.11 23.45
C ILE A 18 -22.44 21.28 24.00
N TYR A 19 -22.71 20.03 24.31
CA TYR A 19 -21.70 19.00 24.51
C TYR A 19 -22.28 17.70 23.94
N LEU A 20 -21.45 17.02 23.16
CA LEU A 20 -21.62 15.76 22.41
C LEU A 20 -21.86 15.89 20.91
N SER A 21 -20.76 16.09 20.18
CA SER A 21 -20.41 15.30 18.98
C SER A 21 -19.08 15.81 18.40
N LEU A 22 -17.98 15.59 19.12
CA LEU A 22 -16.62 15.72 18.60
C LEU A 22 -15.66 14.95 19.52
N VAL A 23 -15.81 13.64 19.46
CA VAL A 23 -14.74 12.69 19.79
C VAL A 23 -14.84 11.62 18.70
N TRP A 24 -13.74 10.93 18.42
CA TRP A 24 -13.59 9.88 17.39
C TRP A 24 -13.00 10.35 16.05
N SER A 25 -11.84 11.02 16.14
CA SER A 25 -10.74 10.84 15.18
C SER A 25 -9.38 11.12 15.84
N THR A 26 -9.09 10.48 16.97
CA THR A 26 -7.75 10.50 17.59
C THR A 26 -7.48 9.14 18.23
N ALA A 27 -7.40 8.11 17.41
CA ALA A 27 -6.48 7.02 17.72
C ALA A 27 -5.24 7.32 16.89
N TYR A 28 -4.10 7.51 17.55
CA TYR A 28 -2.75 7.76 16.98
C TYR A 28 -2.24 9.20 16.82
N ALA A 29 -2.68 10.11 17.69
CA ALA A 29 -1.79 11.20 18.11
C ALA A 29 -2.06 11.46 19.59
N GLU A 30 -1.22 10.91 20.48
CA GLU A 30 -1.08 11.55 21.78
C GLU A 30 -0.62 12.98 21.51
N TYR A 31 -1.35 13.97 22.02
CA TYR A 31 -0.92 15.36 21.98
C TYR A 31 0.42 15.43 22.73
N THR A 32 1.51 15.47 21.96
CA THR A 32 2.85 15.67 22.49
C THR A 32 3.08 17.17 22.55
N ASP A 33 3.43 17.67 23.73
CA ASP A 33 3.80 19.07 23.93
C ASP A 33 4.92 19.43 22.94
N PRO A 34 4.76 20.46 22.08
CA PRO A 34 5.80 20.89 21.15
C PRO A 34 7.15 21.16 21.83
N SER A 35 7.17 21.45 23.14
CA SER A 35 8.39 21.63 23.94
C SER A 35 9.23 20.35 24.12
N SER A 36 8.69 19.18 23.77
CA SER A 36 9.37 17.88 23.87
C SER A 36 10.17 17.47 22.62
N TYR A 37 10.13 18.29 21.56
CA TYR A 37 10.86 18.02 20.32
C TYR A 37 12.23 18.72 20.33
N THR A 38 13.24 18.00 19.82
CA THR A 38 14.55 18.56 19.50
C THR A 38 14.54 18.98 18.03
N ILE A 39 14.93 20.24 17.76
CA ILE A 39 15.05 20.79 16.41
C ILE A 39 16.49 20.58 15.93
N TYR A 40 16.62 20.14 14.68
CA TYR A 40 17.88 20.04 13.95
C TYR A 40 17.77 20.91 12.71
N GLU A 41 18.46 22.05 12.73
CA GLU A 41 18.45 23.04 11.64
C GLU A 41 19.15 22.47 10.39
N ALA A 42 18.57 22.68 9.21
CA ALA A 42 19.07 22.09 7.97
C ALA A 42 20.40 22.72 7.52
N GLU A 43 20.60 24.00 7.77
CA GLU A 43 21.82 24.73 7.43
C GLU A 43 23.06 24.31 8.25
N ASP A 44 22.84 23.64 9.40
CA ASP A 44 23.91 23.06 10.22
C ASP A 44 24.21 21.59 9.86
N ALA A 45 23.40 20.99 8.99
CA ALA A 45 23.51 19.59 8.58
C ALA A 45 24.52 19.39 7.43
N ALA A 46 24.85 18.12 7.14
CA ALA A 46 25.71 17.81 6.00
C ALA A 46 24.95 17.97 4.68
N LEU A 47 25.51 18.77 3.77
CA LEU A 47 24.90 19.10 2.47
C LEU A 47 25.58 18.32 1.35
N ILE A 48 24.78 17.64 0.53
CA ILE A 48 25.26 16.89 -0.65
C ILE A 48 24.51 17.43 -1.86
N GLY A 49 25.20 18.17 -2.74
CA GLY A 49 24.58 18.76 -3.92
C GLY A 49 23.64 19.95 -3.65
N THR A 50 23.37 20.25 -2.37
CA THR A 50 22.48 21.30 -1.89
C THR A 50 23.24 22.48 -1.30
N VAL A 51 22.57 23.61 -1.08
CA VAL A 51 23.15 24.85 -0.55
C VAL A 51 22.23 25.54 0.46
N VAL A 52 22.82 26.36 1.34
CA VAL A 52 22.05 27.22 2.26
C VAL A 52 21.56 28.47 1.54
N SER A 53 20.31 28.85 1.80
CA SER A 53 19.69 30.09 1.33
C SER A 53 18.98 30.83 2.48
N GLN A 54 18.61 32.08 2.21
CA GLN A 54 17.88 32.98 3.11
C GLN A 54 16.78 33.75 2.36
N GLU A 55 16.43 33.34 1.14
CA GLU A 55 15.55 34.09 0.25
C GLU A 55 14.06 33.96 0.63
N ILE A 56 13.60 32.75 0.95
CA ILE A 56 12.24 32.53 1.48
C ILE A 56 12.21 33.02 2.94
N PRO A 57 11.32 33.93 3.35
CA PRO A 57 11.23 34.38 4.74
C PRO A 57 10.62 33.30 5.66
N ASP A 58 10.64 33.53 6.98
CA ASP A 58 10.04 32.63 8.00
C ASP A 58 10.76 31.28 8.18
N TYR A 59 12.06 31.21 7.86
CA TYR A 59 12.95 30.12 8.28
C TYR A 59 13.37 30.25 9.76
N SER A 60 13.75 29.14 10.37
CA SER A 60 14.39 29.05 11.69
C SER A 60 15.91 29.20 11.58
N GLY A 61 16.57 29.42 12.72
CA GLY A 61 18.04 29.46 12.74
C GLY A 61 18.62 30.60 11.89
N SER A 62 19.58 30.25 11.04
CA SER A 62 20.34 31.18 10.18
C SER A 62 20.06 31.02 8.69
N GLY A 63 19.25 30.05 8.28
CA GLY A 63 18.85 29.87 6.89
C GLY A 63 17.99 28.63 6.70
N TYR A 64 18.00 28.10 5.49
CA TYR A 64 17.39 26.82 5.14
C TYR A 64 18.16 26.19 3.98
N VAL A 65 17.94 24.92 3.70
CA VAL A 65 18.59 24.20 2.60
C VAL A 65 17.69 24.16 1.36
N THR A 66 18.29 24.48 0.21
CA THR A 66 17.67 24.45 -1.11
C THR A 66 18.58 23.75 -2.14
N GLY A 67 18.17 23.73 -3.40
CA GLY A 67 18.97 23.21 -4.52
C GLY A 67 18.83 21.69 -4.73
N PHE A 68 17.72 21.10 -4.30
CA PHE A 68 17.42 19.68 -4.54
C PHE A 68 16.99 19.46 -6.00
N GLU A 69 17.91 19.33 -6.95
CA GLU A 69 17.60 19.30 -8.39
C GLU A 69 18.02 17.99 -9.07
N ALA A 70 19.19 17.46 -8.72
CA ALA A 70 19.73 16.23 -9.25
C ALA A 70 19.43 15.05 -8.32
N ALA A 71 19.32 13.85 -8.89
CA ALA A 71 19.13 12.62 -8.13
C ALA A 71 20.31 12.41 -7.15
N GLY A 72 20.00 12.27 -5.87
CA GLY A 72 20.99 12.09 -4.79
C GLY A 72 21.34 13.37 -4.04
N ASP A 73 20.87 14.54 -4.50
CA ASP A 73 20.96 15.78 -3.72
C ASP A 73 20.21 15.58 -2.40
N SER A 74 20.87 15.92 -1.29
CA SER A 74 20.33 15.65 0.05
C SER A 74 20.82 16.63 1.11
N VAL A 75 20.06 16.68 2.20
CA VAL A 75 20.49 17.20 3.50
C VAL A 75 20.50 16.04 4.50
N GLN A 76 21.58 15.90 5.27
CA GLN A 76 21.81 14.78 6.17
C GLN A 76 22.07 15.26 7.60
N PHE A 77 21.10 15.03 8.47
CA PHE A 77 21.12 15.38 9.89
C PHE A 77 21.78 14.27 10.70
N ILE A 78 22.62 14.64 11.67
CA ILE A 78 23.10 13.73 12.70
C ILE A 78 22.17 13.84 13.91
N VAL A 79 21.40 12.79 14.15
CA VAL A 79 20.46 12.70 15.27
C VAL A 79 21.02 11.72 16.29
N THR A 80 21.38 12.23 17.46
CA THR A 80 21.91 11.42 18.57
C THR A 80 20.81 11.10 19.56
N VAL A 81 20.63 9.81 19.88
CA VAL A 81 19.65 9.36 20.88
C VAL A 81 20.29 8.45 21.93
N ASP A 82 19.84 8.56 23.18
CA ASP A 82 20.38 7.78 24.31
C ASP A 82 19.89 6.32 24.34
N GLN A 83 18.85 6.00 23.57
CA GLN A 83 18.26 4.66 23.54
C GLN A 83 17.73 4.35 22.15
N GLU A 84 17.97 3.13 21.65
CA GLU A 84 17.36 2.67 20.41
C GLU A 84 15.82 2.60 20.53
N GLY A 85 15.12 2.94 19.45
CA GLY A 85 13.66 2.83 19.41
C GLY A 85 13.00 3.75 18.39
N PHE A 86 11.70 3.99 18.58
CA PHE A 86 10.89 4.78 17.65
C PHE A 86 10.75 6.21 18.14
N TYR A 87 10.99 7.17 17.25
CA TYR A 87 10.93 8.59 17.53
C TYR A 87 9.99 9.26 16.52
N PRO A 88 9.02 10.08 16.95
CA PRO A 88 8.20 10.84 16.02
C PRO A 88 9.05 11.92 15.36
N MET A 89 8.87 12.12 14.06
CA MET A 89 9.57 13.11 13.27
C MET A 89 8.59 13.95 12.46
N ALA A 90 8.85 15.25 12.39
CA ALA A 90 8.22 16.14 11.42
C ALA A 90 9.29 16.96 10.69
N ILE A 91 8.94 17.45 9.52
CA ILE A 91 9.82 18.18 8.62
C ILE A 91 9.18 19.55 8.40
N ARG A 92 9.95 20.62 8.55
CA ARG A 92 9.53 21.94 8.11
C ARG A 92 10.11 22.20 6.73
N TYR A 93 9.22 22.44 5.76
CA TYR A 93 9.56 22.48 4.35
C TYR A 93 8.83 23.62 3.64
N ALA A 94 9.34 23.97 2.45
CA ALA A 94 8.59 24.70 1.44
C ALA A 94 8.67 23.95 0.10
N ALA A 95 7.62 24.05 -0.71
CA ALA A 95 7.54 23.43 -2.03
C ALA A 95 6.82 24.40 -2.99
N PRO A 96 7.50 25.47 -3.44
CA PRO A 96 6.85 26.56 -4.17
C PRO A 96 6.38 26.13 -5.56
N SER A 97 6.98 25.08 -6.13
CA SER A 97 6.73 24.63 -7.51
C SER A 97 5.69 23.51 -7.63
N GLY A 98 4.68 23.49 -6.76
CA GLY A 98 3.68 22.43 -6.67
C GLY A 98 4.13 21.25 -5.80
N ASP A 99 3.27 20.25 -5.63
CA ASP A 99 3.56 19.07 -4.81
C ASP A 99 4.87 18.36 -5.19
N LYS A 100 5.62 17.88 -4.20
CA LYS A 100 6.90 17.15 -4.36
C LYS A 100 7.01 15.93 -3.47
N THR A 101 7.15 14.75 -4.04
CA THR A 101 7.48 13.54 -3.28
C THR A 101 8.99 13.38 -3.19
N ASN A 102 9.52 13.16 -1.99
CA ASN A 102 10.96 13.00 -1.74
C ASN A 102 11.26 11.83 -0.79
N TYR A 103 12.49 11.32 -0.84
CA TYR A 103 12.92 10.21 0.01
C TYR A 103 13.32 10.69 1.39
N ILE A 104 12.88 9.95 2.40
CA ILE A 104 13.37 10.07 3.77
C ILE A 104 14.17 8.81 4.08
N GLU A 105 15.42 8.98 4.46
CA GLU A 105 16.38 7.90 4.68
C GLU A 105 16.88 7.91 6.13
N VAL A 106 17.08 6.73 6.70
CA VAL A 106 17.70 6.56 8.03
C VAL A 106 18.80 5.51 7.91
N ASN A 107 20.01 5.87 8.32
CA ASN A 107 21.21 5.02 8.30
C ASN A 107 21.41 4.33 6.92
N GLY A 108 21.11 5.06 5.83
CA GLY A 108 21.29 4.62 4.44
C GLY A 108 20.18 3.72 3.88
N SER A 109 19.09 3.50 4.60
CA SER A 109 17.88 2.80 4.12
C SER A 109 16.70 3.76 4.00
N THR A 110 15.82 3.58 3.02
CA THR A 110 14.61 4.41 2.89
C THR A 110 13.67 4.13 4.07
N ALA A 111 13.39 5.13 4.88
CA ALA A 111 12.35 5.07 5.92
C ALA A 111 10.96 5.23 5.31
N GLY A 112 10.85 5.99 4.22
CA GLY A 112 9.64 6.17 3.42
C GLY A 112 9.83 7.24 2.35
N GLU A 113 8.81 7.40 1.50
CA GLU A 113 8.65 8.57 0.64
C GLU A 113 7.67 9.52 1.32
N LYS A 114 7.86 10.83 1.13
CA LYS A 114 6.93 11.83 1.66
C LYS A 114 6.53 12.82 0.58
N LEU A 115 5.23 12.90 0.30
CA LEU A 115 4.64 14.00 -0.46
C LEU A 115 4.67 15.27 0.39
N PHE A 116 5.30 16.30 -0.13
CA PHE A 116 5.25 17.67 0.33
C PHE A 116 4.22 18.43 -0.51
N PRO A 117 3.01 18.70 0.02
CA PRO A 117 2.03 19.54 -0.65
C PRO A 117 2.60 20.91 -1.01
N GLN A 118 2.11 21.52 -2.09
CA GLN A 118 2.53 22.85 -2.50
C GLN A 118 2.43 23.85 -1.33
N ALA A 119 3.54 24.53 -1.04
CA ALA A 119 3.62 25.58 -0.03
C ALA A 119 4.65 26.63 -0.46
N GLU A 120 4.21 27.88 -0.65
CA GLU A 120 5.10 29.00 -1.02
C GLU A 120 5.93 29.51 0.18
N THR A 121 5.49 29.20 1.40
CA THR A 121 6.16 29.55 2.66
C THR A 121 6.37 28.29 3.49
N PHE A 122 7.26 28.35 4.48
CA PHE A 122 7.53 27.22 5.35
C PHE A 122 6.30 26.76 6.13
N THR A 123 6.08 25.44 6.13
CA THR A 123 5.06 24.76 6.92
C THR A 123 5.61 23.43 7.43
N ASP A 124 5.03 22.90 8.51
CA ASP A 124 5.38 21.59 9.03
C ASP A 124 4.56 20.49 8.34
N ILE A 125 5.17 19.33 8.16
CA ILE A 125 4.50 18.08 7.83
C ILE A 125 5.00 16.94 8.71
N ASP A 126 4.08 16.20 9.31
CA ASP A 126 4.42 15.03 10.11
C ASP A 126 4.85 13.88 9.20
N PHE A 127 6.01 13.29 9.46
CA PHE A 127 6.48 12.07 8.78
C PHE A 127 5.99 10.79 9.48
N GLY A 128 5.57 10.90 10.74
CA GLY A 128 5.24 9.74 11.57
C GLY A 128 6.44 9.35 12.42
N GLN A 129 6.73 8.05 12.56
CA GLN A 129 7.85 7.57 13.37
C GLN A 129 9.03 7.15 12.49
N ILE A 130 10.24 7.33 13.00
CA ILE A 130 11.48 6.73 12.49
C ILE A 130 12.10 5.83 13.56
N TYR A 131 12.78 4.76 13.16
CA TYR A 131 13.56 3.93 14.08
C TYR A 131 15.00 4.44 14.11
N LEU A 132 15.52 4.70 15.31
CA LEU A 132 16.90 5.15 15.52
C LEU A 132 17.61 4.12 16.40
N ASP A 133 18.87 3.81 16.06
CA ASP A 133 19.77 3.01 16.89
C ASP A 133 20.30 3.89 18.05
N GLU A 134 20.79 3.30 19.14
CA GLU A 134 21.45 4.05 20.23
C GLU A 134 22.72 4.76 19.70
N GLY A 135 22.89 6.04 20.03
CA GLY A 135 23.98 6.89 19.56
C GLY A 135 23.62 7.70 18.32
N ASP A 136 24.60 7.93 17.45
CA ASP A 136 24.48 8.79 16.28
C ASP A 136 23.78 8.07 15.12
N ASN A 137 22.77 8.71 14.55
CA ASN A 137 22.03 8.24 13.38
C ASN A 137 22.07 9.29 12.28
N VAL A 138 22.15 8.85 11.03
CA VAL A 138 22.05 9.75 9.86
C VAL A 138 20.61 9.73 9.36
N VAL A 139 19.92 10.86 9.50
CA VAL A 139 18.59 11.08 8.94
C VAL A 139 18.72 11.97 7.70
N GLY A 140 18.37 11.45 6.53
CA GLY A 140 18.50 12.13 5.25
C GLY A 140 17.16 12.52 4.66
N ILE A 141 17.08 13.71 4.05
CA ILE A 141 16.03 14.07 3.10
C ILE A 141 16.68 14.19 1.74
N THR A 142 16.31 13.30 0.82
CA THR A 142 16.98 13.10 -0.46
C THR A 142 16.02 13.35 -1.62
N SER A 143 16.50 14.02 -2.66
CA SER A 143 15.72 14.36 -3.83
C SER A 143 15.13 13.12 -4.52
N TYR A 144 13.83 13.17 -4.80
CA TYR A 144 13.18 12.26 -5.74
C TYR A 144 12.50 13.07 -6.84
N TRP A 145 11.47 13.85 -6.51
CA TRP A 145 10.92 14.84 -7.43
C TRP A 145 11.73 16.14 -7.41
N GLY A 146 12.48 16.41 -6.33
CA GLY A 146 13.31 17.60 -6.18
C GLY A 146 12.49 18.88 -5.96
N TYR A 147 13.11 20.05 -6.18
CA TYR A 147 12.48 21.38 -6.17
C TYR A 147 11.63 21.68 -4.92
N PHE A 148 12.20 21.40 -3.75
CA PHE A 148 11.68 21.73 -2.43
C PHE A 148 12.80 22.33 -1.57
N ASP A 149 12.43 22.87 -0.42
CA ASP A 149 13.32 23.50 0.54
C ASP A 149 13.08 22.89 1.93
N VAL A 150 14.12 22.77 2.74
CA VAL A 150 14.06 22.21 4.10
C VAL A 150 14.62 23.23 5.08
N ASP A 151 13.81 23.62 6.07
CA ASP A 151 14.20 24.50 7.18
C ASP A 151 14.83 23.68 8.31
N TYR A 152 14.07 22.72 8.86
CA TYR A 152 14.56 21.82 9.88
C TYR A 152 13.84 20.47 9.86
N ILE A 153 14.40 19.51 10.61
CA ILE A 153 13.61 18.39 11.16
C ILE A 153 13.42 18.58 12.66
N ARG A 154 12.28 18.13 13.18
CA ARG A 154 12.06 18.02 14.62
C ARG A 154 11.85 16.56 15.00
N VAL A 155 12.55 16.10 16.02
CA VAL A 155 12.48 14.73 16.54
C VAL A 155 11.98 14.76 17.98
N GLY A 156 10.88 14.07 18.25
CA GLY A 156 10.27 14.03 19.58
C GLY A 156 10.91 12.99 20.49
N PRO A 157 10.31 12.69 21.66
CA PRO A 157 10.85 11.72 22.60
C PRO A 157 10.68 10.28 22.12
N LEU A 158 11.42 9.34 22.75
CA LEU A 158 11.27 7.91 22.54
C LEU A 158 9.82 7.47 22.79
N GLN A 159 9.26 6.72 21.84
CA GLN A 159 7.92 6.17 21.90
C GLN A 159 7.90 4.66 21.66
N GLU A 160 6.98 3.99 22.34
CA GLU A 160 6.59 2.64 21.97
C GLU A 160 5.66 2.67 20.76
N ARG A 161 5.97 1.83 19.77
CA ARG A 161 5.10 1.67 18.62
C ARG A 161 3.89 0.77 18.97
N PRO A 162 2.66 1.13 18.58
CA PRO A 162 1.50 0.30 18.89
C PRO A 162 1.59 -1.09 18.26
N VAL A 163 0.99 -2.07 18.90
CA VAL A 163 0.78 -3.38 18.28
C VAL A 163 -0.25 -3.28 17.16
N ILE A 164 -0.12 -4.13 16.15
CA ILE A 164 -1.07 -4.17 15.03
C ILE A 164 -2.44 -4.60 15.56
N ALA A 165 -3.44 -3.76 15.32
CA ALA A 165 -4.81 -4.03 15.76
C ALA A 165 -5.40 -5.25 15.02
N PRO A 166 -6.15 -6.12 15.71
CA PRO A 166 -6.83 -7.22 15.05
C PRO A 166 -7.95 -6.70 14.13
N VAL A 167 -8.11 -7.36 13.00
CA VAL A 167 -9.15 -7.08 12.00
C VAL A 167 -10.21 -8.19 12.02
N GLN A 168 -11.47 -7.83 11.82
CA GLN A 168 -12.57 -8.80 11.72
C GLN A 168 -12.47 -9.58 10.40
N ASP A 169 -12.83 -10.85 10.42
CA ASP A 169 -12.81 -11.75 9.25
C ASP A 169 -14.07 -11.65 8.37
N LYS A 170 -14.93 -10.65 8.60
CA LYS A 170 -16.16 -10.46 7.86
C LYS A 170 -15.89 -9.81 6.50
N LEU A 171 -16.15 -10.57 5.43
CA LEU A 171 -16.11 -10.06 4.06
C LEU A 171 -17.25 -9.07 3.78
N VAL A 172 -17.00 -8.11 2.87
CA VAL A 172 -17.99 -7.14 2.40
C VAL A 172 -19.04 -7.77 1.49
N THR A 173 -18.68 -8.82 0.76
CA THR A 173 -19.60 -9.58 -0.07
C THR A 173 -20.61 -10.32 0.81
N PRO A 174 -21.93 -10.11 0.63
CA PRO A 174 -22.95 -10.86 1.37
C PRO A 174 -22.92 -12.33 0.97
N HIS A 175 -23.04 -13.22 1.95
CA HIS A 175 -23.02 -14.68 1.76
C HIS A 175 -21.80 -15.16 0.93
N PRO A 176 -20.57 -14.87 1.39
CA PRO A 176 -19.37 -15.29 0.69
C PRO A 176 -19.32 -16.82 0.58
N SER A 177 -18.61 -17.33 -0.42
CA SER A 177 -18.33 -18.77 -0.53
C SER A 177 -17.56 -19.23 0.71
N ALA A 178 -17.69 -20.51 1.06
CA ALA A 178 -17.00 -21.05 2.23
C ALA A 178 -15.48 -20.85 2.10
N GLU A 179 -14.93 -21.01 0.91
CA GLU A 179 -13.50 -20.91 0.64
C GLU A 179 -13.00 -19.46 0.75
N ALA A 180 -13.78 -18.47 0.30
CA ALA A 180 -13.46 -17.06 0.50
C ALA A 180 -13.49 -16.68 1.99
N GLN A 181 -14.51 -17.12 2.72
CA GLN A 181 -14.60 -16.87 4.16
C GLN A 181 -13.47 -17.56 4.93
N ASN A 182 -13.15 -18.81 4.60
CA ASN A 182 -12.04 -19.55 5.22
C ASN A 182 -10.69 -18.87 4.95
N LEU A 183 -10.48 -18.36 3.72
CA LEU A 183 -9.29 -17.59 3.39
C LEU A 183 -9.22 -16.31 4.22
N MET A 184 -10.29 -15.51 4.30
CA MET A 184 -10.30 -14.28 5.09
C MET A 184 -10.06 -14.55 6.60
N THR A 185 -10.65 -15.63 7.12
CA THR A 185 -10.41 -16.10 8.49
C THR A 185 -8.94 -16.45 8.71
N TYR A 186 -8.31 -17.11 7.74
CA TYR A 186 -6.88 -17.42 7.82
C TYR A 186 -6.02 -16.16 7.76
N LEU A 187 -6.27 -15.25 6.81
CA LEU A 187 -5.51 -14.01 6.66
C LEU A 187 -5.57 -13.16 7.95
N THR A 188 -6.76 -12.91 8.48
CA THR A 188 -6.92 -12.18 9.75
C THR A 188 -6.25 -12.87 10.93
N SER A 189 -6.21 -14.21 10.98
CA SER A 189 -5.49 -14.95 12.03
C SER A 189 -3.97 -14.73 12.00
N GLN A 190 -3.41 -14.44 10.82
CA GLN A 190 -1.99 -14.23 10.56
C GLN A 190 -1.59 -12.74 10.57
N TYR A 191 -2.54 -11.81 10.53
CA TYR A 191 -2.26 -10.38 10.44
C TYR A 191 -1.38 -9.90 11.59
N GLY A 192 -0.24 -9.29 11.25
CA GLY A 192 0.79 -8.86 12.19
C GLY A 192 1.61 -9.96 12.87
N LYS A 193 1.44 -11.24 12.47
CA LYS A 193 2.20 -12.39 13.00
C LYS A 193 3.06 -13.07 11.95
N SER A 194 2.67 -12.96 10.68
CA SER A 194 3.32 -13.54 9.53
C SER A 194 3.02 -12.71 8.28
N ILE A 195 3.80 -12.89 7.23
CA ILE A 195 3.56 -12.36 5.88
C ILE A 195 3.49 -13.51 4.88
N LEU A 196 2.52 -13.48 3.96
CA LEU A 196 2.44 -14.48 2.89
C LEU A 196 3.37 -14.07 1.73
N ALA A 197 4.10 -15.05 1.19
CA ALA A 197 4.92 -14.86 0.02
C ALA A 197 4.05 -14.86 -1.25
N GLY A 198 4.08 -13.78 -2.01
CA GLY A 198 3.39 -13.66 -3.29
C GLY A 198 4.34 -13.33 -4.44
N GLN A 199 3.94 -13.74 -5.64
CA GLN A 199 4.69 -13.48 -6.87
C GLN A 199 3.72 -13.22 -8.02
N GLN A 200 3.92 -12.11 -8.72
CA GLN A 200 3.28 -11.87 -10.02
C GLN A 200 3.87 -12.82 -11.06
N GLN A 201 3.01 -13.47 -11.84
CA GLN A 201 3.41 -14.34 -12.93
C GLN A 201 3.04 -13.73 -14.28
N SER A 202 4.04 -13.59 -15.14
CA SER A 202 3.81 -13.48 -16.59
C SER A 202 3.90 -14.85 -17.27
N THR A 203 4.61 -15.80 -16.67
CA THR A 203 4.80 -17.17 -17.14
C THR A 203 4.84 -18.15 -15.95
N LEU A 204 5.11 -19.43 -16.20
CA LEU A 204 5.39 -20.40 -15.13
C LEU A 204 6.86 -20.35 -14.64
N ASP A 205 7.71 -19.54 -15.26
CA ASP A 205 9.14 -19.51 -14.98
C ASP A 205 9.47 -18.81 -13.66
N GLU A 206 8.64 -17.88 -13.18
CA GLU A 206 8.88 -17.12 -11.96
C GLU A 206 8.81 -18.01 -10.70
N ALA A 207 7.77 -18.84 -10.56
CA ALA A 207 7.69 -19.81 -9.47
C ALA A 207 8.84 -20.84 -9.55
N SER A 208 9.19 -21.26 -10.75
CA SER A 208 10.31 -22.17 -10.99
C SER A 208 11.66 -21.54 -10.60
N PHE A 209 11.84 -20.25 -10.88
CA PHE A 209 13.03 -19.49 -10.49
C PHE A 209 13.14 -19.39 -8.97
N ILE A 210 12.06 -18.99 -8.29
CA ILE A 210 12.01 -18.92 -6.82
C ILE A 210 12.35 -20.29 -6.22
N TYR A 211 11.77 -21.37 -6.76
CA TYR A 211 12.06 -22.71 -6.27
C TYR A 211 13.53 -23.09 -6.45
N LYS A 212 14.12 -22.83 -7.62
CA LYS A 212 15.56 -23.07 -7.87
C LYS A 212 16.45 -22.28 -6.92
N GLN A 213 16.09 -21.05 -6.60
CA GLN A 213 16.89 -20.19 -5.72
C GLN A 213 16.74 -20.53 -4.23
N THR A 214 15.53 -20.91 -3.79
CA THR A 214 15.15 -20.92 -2.37
C THR A 214 14.75 -22.28 -1.83
N GLY A 215 14.42 -23.24 -2.71
CA GLY A 215 13.79 -24.52 -2.34
C GLY A 215 12.33 -24.40 -1.89
N LYS A 216 11.73 -23.20 -2.02
CA LYS A 216 10.36 -22.89 -1.61
C LYS A 216 9.55 -22.34 -2.78
N LEU A 217 8.23 -22.36 -2.64
CA LEU A 217 7.29 -21.79 -3.60
C LEU A 217 6.48 -20.68 -2.91
N PRO A 218 6.07 -19.63 -3.65
CA PRO A 218 5.21 -18.59 -3.08
C PRO A 218 3.89 -19.20 -2.62
N ALA A 219 3.26 -18.60 -1.61
CA ALA A 219 1.91 -18.97 -1.16
C ALA A 219 0.83 -18.44 -2.12
N ILE A 220 1.08 -17.25 -2.69
CA ILE A 220 0.17 -16.54 -3.61
C ILE A 220 0.83 -16.47 -4.99
N VAL A 221 0.07 -16.79 -6.02
CA VAL A 221 0.41 -16.42 -7.40
C VAL A 221 -0.59 -15.37 -7.86
N SER A 222 -0.06 -14.25 -8.35
CA SER A 222 -0.84 -13.16 -8.92
C SER A 222 -0.76 -13.21 -10.44
N ILE A 223 -1.91 -13.12 -11.11
CA ILE A 223 -2.02 -13.21 -12.57
C ILE A 223 -2.95 -12.11 -13.05
N THR A 224 -2.54 -11.36 -14.08
CA THR A 224 -3.40 -10.36 -14.73
C THR A 224 -4.71 -10.99 -15.17
N ALA A 225 -5.83 -10.34 -14.90
CA ALA A 225 -7.17 -10.88 -15.13
C ALA A 225 -7.42 -11.31 -16.59
N THR A 226 -6.75 -10.68 -17.55
CA THR A 226 -6.78 -11.04 -18.98
C THR A 226 -6.18 -12.41 -19.27
N ASP A 227 -5.26 -12.87 -18.41
CA ASP A 227 -4.54 -14.14 -18.52
C ASP A 227 -5.04 -15.19 -17.50
N LEU A 228 -6.10 -14.88 -16.75
CA LEU A 228 -6.71 -15.82 -15.81
C LEU A 228 -7.29 -17.02 -16.56
N GLY A 229 -6.58 -18.14 -16.48
CA GLY A 229 -6.93 -19.37 -17.15
C GLY A 229 -6.53 -20.62 -16.38
N ASP A 230 -6.17 -21.65 -17.13
CA ASP A 230 -5.95 -22.98 -16.60
C ASP A 230 -4.73 -23.07 -15.69
N SER A 231 -3.71 -22.24 -15.90
CA SER A 231 -2.53 -22.15 -15.01
C SER A 231 -2.91 -21.74 -13.58
N ALA A 232 -3.82 -20.77 -13.44
CA ALA A 232 -4.32 -20.31 -12.16
C ALA A 232 -5.17 -21.39 -11.47
N LEU A 233 -6.05 -22.07 -12.24
CA LEU A 233 -6.82 -23.21 -11.74
C LEU A 233 -5.91 -24.37 -11.28
N GLU A 234 -4.83 -24.61 -12.01
CA GLU A 234 -3.84 -25.63 -11.69
C GLU A 234 -3.08 -25.28 -10.40
N TRP A 235 -2.66 -24.03 -10.23
CA TRP A 235 -2.01 -23.55 -9.01
C TRP A 235 -2.84 -23.84 -7.75
N ALA A 236 -4.16 -23.60 -7.80
CA ALA A 236 -5.06 -23.90 -6.70
C ALA A 236 -5.15 -25.40 -6.37
N LYS A 237 -4.89 -26.32 -7.32
CA LYS A 237 -4.83 -27.77 -7.03
C LYS A 237 -3.66 -28.11 -6.12
N TYR A 238 -2.56 -27.37 -6.23
CA TYR A 238 -1.41 -27.48 -5.33
C TYR A 238 -1.63 -26.80 -3.98
N GLY A 239 -2.81 -26.20 -3.77
CA GLY A 239 -3.19 -25.52 -2.53
C GLY A 239 -2.74 -24.06 -2.44
N GLY A 240 -2.21 -23.50 -3.53
CA GLY A 240 -1.76 -22.12 -3.60
C GLY A 240 -2.92 -21.15 -3.84
N LEU A 241 -2.77 -19.95 -3.31
CA LEU A 241 -3.75 -18.87 -3.42
C LEU A 241 -3.60 -18.11 -4.73
N ILE A 242 -4.70 -17.53 -5.20
CA ILE A 242 -4.74 -16.73 -6.43
C ILE A 242 -5.09 -15.29 -6.07
N SER A 243 -4.28 -14.36 -6.56
CA SER A 243 -4.59 -12.93 -6.61
C SER A 243 -4.68 -12.49 -8.06
N SER A 244 -5.44 -11.43 -8.33
CA SER A 244 -5.56 -10.91 -9.69
C SER A 244 -5.93 -9.44 -9.71
N GLU A 245 -5.09 -8.66 -10.36
CA GLU A 245 -5.34 -7.32 -10.84
C GLU A 245 -5.81 -7.32 -12.29
N TRP A 246 -6.43 -6.23 -12.74
CA TRP A 246 -6.93 -6.14 -14.11
C TRP A 246 -6.43 -4.88 -14.81
N HIS A 247 -5.45 -5.07 -15.70
CA HIS A 247 -5.09 -4.10 -16.73
C HIS A 247 -6.20 -4.03 -17.79
N TRP A 248 -7.28 -3.32 -17.46
CA TRP A 248 -8.49 -3.28 -18.27
C TRP A 248 -8.28 -2.37 -19.49
N TYR A 249 -8.07 -2.93 -20.67
CA TYR A 249 -8.10 -2.14 -21.92
C TYR A 249 -9.39 -1.33 -22.00
N ALA A 250 -9.29 -0.06 -22.36
CA ALA A 250 -10.45 0.82 -22.30
C ALA A 250 -11.61 0.28 -23.16
N PRO A 251 -12.88 0.32 -22.68
CA PRO A 251 -14.02 -0.18 -23.43
C PRO A 251 -14.21 0.52 -24.78
N LEU A 252 -15.14 0.02 -25.60
CA LEU A 252 -15.31 0.41 -27.02
C LEU A 252 -14.22 -0.14 -27.96
N ASN A 253 -13.59 -1.26 -27.59
CA ASN A 253 -12.51 -1.93 -28.31
C ASN A 253 -11.26 -1.06 -28.49
N GLU A 254 -10.98 -0.19 -27.52
CA GLU A 254 -9.69 0.50 -27.49
C GLU A 254 -8.57 -0.50 -27.14
N LYS A 255 -7.33 -0.14 -27.49
CA LYS A 255 -6.19 -1.07 -27.48
C LYS A 255 -5.25 -0.89 -26.29
N ASP A 256 -5.55 0.03 -25.41
CA ASP A 256 -4.68 0.42 -24.31
C ASP A 256 -5.50 0.75 -23.06
N PHE A 257 -4.86 0.66 -21.90
CA PHE A 257 -5.41 1.00 -20.59
C PHE A 257 -4.84 2.32 -20.04
N MET A 258 -3.76 2.82 -20.65
CA MET A 258 -3.13 4.09 -20.28
C MET A 258 -3.99 5.27 -20.72
N THR A 259 -4.25 6.22 -19.81
CA THR A 259 -4.99 7.47 -20.08
C THR A 259 -4.40 8.22 -21.28
N SER A 260 -3.08 8.20 -21.46
CA SER A 260 -2.40 8.89 -22.56
C SER A 260 -2.57 8.22 -23.93
N GLN A 261 -3.08 6.99 -23.97
CA GLN A 261 -3.21 6.16 -25.17
C GLN A 261 -4.67 5.81 -25.52
N THR A 262 -5.64 6.38 -24.79
CA THR A 262 -7.07 6.13 -24.98
C THR A 262 -7.87 7.43 -25.11
N SER A 263 -8.97 7.38 -25.86
CA SER A 263 -9.97 8.47 -25.94
C SER A 263 -11.17 8.24 -25.03
N PHE A 264 -11.20 7.12 -24.31
CA PHE A 264 -12.33 6.68 -23.51
C PHE A 264 -12.61 7.64 -22.35
N ASP A 265 -13.85 8.09 -22.25
CA ASP A 265 -14.29 9.03 -21.21
C ASP A 265 -15.03 8.29 -20.10
N VAL A 266 -14.30 7.96 -19.03
CA VAL A 266 -14.85 7.27 -17.87
C VAL A 266 -16.01 8.03 -17.19
N SER A 267 -16.07 9.35 -17.32
CA SER A 267 -17.18 10.13 -16.76
C SER A 267 -18.53 9.80 -17.42
N LYS A 268 -18.52 9.32 -18.67
CA LYS A 268 -19.71 8.80 -19.36
C LYS A 268 -19.94 7.34 -19.06
N ALA A 269 -18.89 6.57 -18.76
CA ALA A 269 -18.99 5.15 -18.45
C ALA A 269 -19.80 4.87 -17.17
N VAL A 270 -19.79 5.82 -16.22
CA VAL A 270 -20.61 5.74 -14.99
C VAL A 270 -22.06 6.21 -15.19
N GLN A 271 -22.38 6.80 -16.35
CA GLN A 271 -23.73 7.28 -16.67
C GLN A 271 -24.53 6.22 -17.41
N SER A 272 -25.63 5.74 -16.81
CA SER A 272 -26.46 4.69 -17.39
C SER A 272 -26.96 5.05 -18.80
N GLY A 273 -26.79 4.13 -19.75
CA GLY A 273 -27.34 4.23 -21.10
C GLY A 273 -26.46 4.93 -22.14
N THR A 274 -25.30 5.48 -21.75
CA THR A 274 -24.29 5.96 -22.70
C THR A 274 -23.64 4.79 -23.46
N ALA A 275 -22.96 5.09 -24.57
CA ALA A 275 -22.23 4.06 -25.32
C ALA A 275 -21.08 3.49 -24.47
N GLU A 276 -20.39 4.35 -23.73
CA GLU A 276 -19.30 4.03 -22.81
C GLU A 276 -19.79 3.11 -21.69
N ASN A 277 -20.95 3.39 -21.09
CA ASN A 277 -21.53 2.56 -20.04
C ASN A 277 -21.97 1.18 -20.57
N ASN A 278 -22.61 1.13 -21.73
CA ASN A 278 -23.00 -0.15 -22.33
C ASN A 278 -21.78 -1.02 -22.67
N ALA A 279 -20.70 -0.41 -23.17
CA ALA A 279 -19.44 -1.10 -23.43
C ALA A 279 -18.76 -1.57 -22.13
N LEU A 280 -18.71 -0.71 -21.12
CA LEU A 280 -18.23 -1.02 -19.77
C LEU A 280 -18.93 -2.26 -19.20
N LEU A 281 -20.28 -2.25 -19.20
CA LEU A 281 -21.07 -3.37 -18.67
C LEU A 281 -20.82 -4.67 -19.45
N LYS A 282 -20.61 -4.60 -20.76
CA LYS A 282 -20.27 -5.76 -21.59
C LYS A 282 -18.94 -6.38 -21.18
N ASP A 283 -17.90 -5.56 -20.99
CA ASP A 283 -16.59 -6.03 -20.56
C ASP A 283 -16.65 -6.64 -19.15
N LEU A 284 -17.38 -5.99 -18.23
CA LEU A 284 -17.66 -6.54 -16.90
C LEU A 284 -18.36 -7.90 -16.99
N ASP A 285 -19.38 -8.04 -17.83
CA ASP A 285 -20.10 -9.30 -17.99
C ASP A 285 -19.21 -10.43 -18.53
N GLN A 286 -18.27 -10.11 -19.41
CA GLN A 286 -17.28 -11.06 -19.91
C GLN A 286 -16.29 -11.48 -18.82
N MET A 287 -15.71 -10.51 -18.09
CA MET A 287 -14.80 -10.80 -16.98
C MET A 287 -15.50 -11.61 -15.89
N ALA A 288 -16.78 -11.33 -15.62
CA ALA A 288 -17.57 -12.11 -14.68
C ALA A 288 -17.68 -13.59 -15.08
N GLN A 289 -17.75 -13.92 -16.38
CA GLN A 289 -17.71 -15.32 -16.82
C GLN A 289 -16.35 -15.97 -16.52
N THR A 290 -15.24 -15.24 -16.71
CA THR A 290 -13.90 -15.74 -16.36
C THR A 290 -13.81 -16.02 -14.86
N LEU A 291 -14.19 -15.07 -14.01
CA LEU A 291 -14.17 -15.21 -12.55
C LEU A 291 -15.13 -16.31 -12.05
N LYS A 292 -16.26 -16.50 -12.72
CA LYS A 292 -17.23 -17.56 -12.42
C LYS A 292 -16.63 -18.97 -12.54
N ARG A 293 -15.69 -19.20 -13.46
CA ARG A 293 -14.99 -20.50 -13.56
C ARG A 293 -14.31 -20.88 -12.25
N PHE A 294 -13.72 -19.91 -11.55
CA PHE A 294 -13.07 -20.11 -10.26
C PHE A 294 -14.08 -20.30 -9.14
N LYS A 295 -15.18 -19.54 -9.16
CA LYS A 295 -16.31 -19.75 -8.24
C LYS A 295 -16.83 -21.19 -8.33
N ASP A 296 -17.12 -21.65 -9.55
CA ASP A 296 -17.65 -23.00 -9.81
C ASP A 296 -16.64 -24.09 -9.41
N ALA A 297 -15.34 -23.79 -9.54
CA ALA A 297 -14.25 -24.64 -9.06
C ALA A 297 -13.96 -24.55 -7.55
N LYS A 298 -14.73 -23.73 -6.81
CA LYS A 298 -14.57 -23.47 -5.37
C LYS A 298 -13.20 -22.87 -5.03
N ILE A 299 -12.80 -21.86 -5.80
CA ILE A 299 -11.53 -21.16 -5.64
C ILE A 299 -11.82 -19.69 -5.35
N PRO A 300 -11.40 -19.17 -4.17
CA PRO A 300 -11.47 -17.75 -3.91
C PRO A 300 -10.38 -17.00 -4.69
N ILE A 301 -10.68 -15.76 -5.06
CA ILE A 301 -9.72 -14.86 -5.73
C ILE A 301 -9.56 -13.62 -4.86
N ILE A 302 -8.32 -13.26 -4.55
CA ILE A 302 -7.97 -11.94 -4.03
C ILE A 302 -8.04 -10.98 -5.23
N TRP A 303 -9.18 -10.29 -5.36
CA TRP A 303 -9.55 -9.52 -6.54
C TRP A 303 -9.20 -8.04 -6.35
N ARG A 304 -8.27 -7.54 -7.16
CA ARG A 304 -7.69 -6.19 -7.05
C ARG A 304 -7.92 -5.37 -8.32
N PRO A 305 -9.17 -5.00 -8.63
CA PRO A 305 -9.49 -4.24 -9.83
C PRO A 305 -9.16 -2.75 -9.68
N LEU A 306 -9.08 -2.04 -10.81
CA LEU A 306 -8.93 -0.59 -10.85
C LEU A 306 -7.76 -0.10 -9.99
N HIS A 307 -6.65 -0.84 -10.01
CA HIS A 307 -5.47 -0.56 -9.20
C HIS A 307 -4.82 0.78 -9.59
N GLU A 308 -4.10 1.37 -8.64
CA GLU A 308 -3.37 2.63 -8.82
C GLU A 308 -4.23 3.80 -9.36
N ALA A 309 -5.53 3.83 -9.06
CA ALA A 309 -6.46 4.83 -9.59
C ALA A 309 -6.01 6.27 -9.29
N GLU A 310 -5.48 6.53 -8.10
CA GLU A 310 -5.02 7.86 -7.67
C GLU A 310 -3.93 8.44 -8.57
N GLY A 311 -3.13 7.59 -9.22
CA GLY A 311 -2.09 8.04 -10.15
C GLY A 311 -2.63 8.68 -11.43
N GLY A 312 -3.87 8.40 -11.82
CA GLY A 312 -4.52 8.95 -13.01
C GLY A 312 -3.94 8.49 -14.36
N TRP A 313 -2.84 7.72 -14.37
CA TRP A 313 -2.20 7.20 -15.58
C TRP A 313 -3.01 6.08 -16.25
N PHE A 314 -3.91 5.42 -15.52
CA PHE A 314 -4.90 4.50 -16.08
C PHE A 314 -6.25 5.18 -16.28
N TRP A 315 -6.98 4.80 -17.33
CA TRP A 315 -8.21 5.50 -17.73
C TRP A 315 -9.27 5.56 -16.61
N TRP A 316 -9.31 4.55 -15.73
CA TRP A 316 -10.25 4.48 -14.60
C TRP A 316 -9.99 5.53 -13.52
N GLY A 317 -8.76 6.06 -13.43
CA GLY A 317 -8.38 7.15 -12.53
C GLY A 317 -8.43 8.54 -13.16
N SER A 318 -8.63 8.65 -14.48
CA SER A 318 -8.40 9.88 -15.25
C SER A 318 -9.34 11.05 -14.97
N LYS A 319 -10.45 10.83 -14.26
CA LYS A 319 -11.49 11.84 -13.96
C LYS A 319 -11.71 12.08 -12.47
N GLY A 320 -10.71 11.74 -11.66
CA GLY A 320 -10.72 12.05 -10.22
C GLY A 320 -11.44 11.01 -9.35
N PRO A 321 -11.39 11.20 -8.03
CA PRO A 321 -11.80 10.19 -7.05
C PRO A 321 -13.28 9.84 -7.10
N GLU A 322 -14.17 10.81 -7.37
CA GLU A 322 -15.62 10.58 -7.43
C GLU A 322 -15.98 9.55 -8.51
N ILE A 323 -15.46 9.76 -9.72
CA ILE A 323 -15.73 8.89 -10.87
C ILE A 323 -15.09 7.51 -10.66
N ALA A 324 -13.89 7.44 -10.10
CA ALA A 324 -13.25 6.17 -9.77
C ALA A 324 -14.06 5.35 -8.75
N LYS A 325 -14.60 5.99 -7.71
CA LYS A 325 -15.46 5.34 -6.71
C LYS A 325 -16.79 4.87 -7.31
N GLU A 326 -17.42 5.68 -8.16
CA GLU A 326 -18.64 5.27 -8.87
C GLU A 326 -18.40 4.05 -9.77
N LEU A 327 -17.29 4.05 -10.51
CA LEU A 327 -16.90 2.93 -11.34
C LEU A 327 -16.64 1.65 -10.52
N TYR A 328 -15.92 1.78 -9.39
CA TYR A 328 -15.68 0.65 -8.48
C TYR A 328 -17.00 0.09 -7.93
N ALA A 329 -17.94 0.97 -7.54
CA ALA A 329 -19.26 0.56 -7.08
C ALA A 329 -20.06 -0.17 -8.18
N ILE A 330 -20.03 0.32 -9.43
CA ILE A 330 -20.66 -0.38 -10.57
C ILE A 330 -20.08 -1.79 -10.73
N MET A 331 -18.75 -1.93 -10.70
CA MET A 331 -18.10 -3.25 -10.79
C MET A 331 -18.50 -4.17 -9.63
N PHE A 332 -18.46 -3.65 -8.40
CA PHE A 332 -18.85 -4.40 -7.21
C PHE A 332 -20.30 -4.91 -7.30
N GLU A 333 -21.23 -4.04 -7.65
CA GLU A 333 -22.65 -4.37 -7.78
C GLU A 333 -22.88 -5.37 -8.92
N ARG A 334 -22.20 -5.18 -10.06
CA ARG A 334 -22.32 -6.07 -11.22
C ARG A 334 -21.77 -7.46 -10.93
N PHE A 335 -20.60 -7.56 -10.31
CA PHE A 335 -19.98 -8.86 -9.99
C PHE A 335 -20.69 -9.55 -8.83
N THR A 336 -20.88 -8.84 -7.72
CA THR A 336 -21.37 -9.43 -6.47
C THR A 336 -22.88 -9.68 -6.51
N LYS A 337 -23.69 -8.71 -6.94
CA LYS A 337 -25.16 -8.84 -6.89
C LYS A 337 -25.76 -9.39 -8.17
N PHE A 338 -25.35 -8.87 -9.33
CA PHE A 338 -25.93 -9.30 -10.61
C PHE A 338 -25.41 -10.66 -11.07
N HIS A 339 -24.08 -10.89 -11.06
CA HIS A 339 -23.48 -12.19 -11.41
C HIS A 339 -23.36 -13.17 -10.24
N GLY A 340 -23.60 -12.70 -9.00
CA GLY A 340 -23.54 -13.54 -7.81
C GLY A 340 -22.14 -14.07 -7.50
N LEU A 341 -21.08 -13.38 -7.92
CA LEU A 341 -19.70 -13.77 -7.63
C LEU A 341 -19.40 -13.54 -6.15
N ASN A 342 -19.48 -14.61 -5.36
CA ASN A 342 -19.28 -14.59 -3.92
C ASN A 342 -17.95 -15.22 -3.47
N ASN A 343 -17.05 -15.52 -4.41
CA ASN A 343 -15.71 -16.04 -4.18
C ASN A 343 -14.62 -14.96 -4.25
N LEU A 344 -14.98 -13.68 -4.40
CA LEU A 344 -14.02 -12.58 -4.51
C LEU A 344 -13.76 -11.94 -3.14
N ILE A 345 -12.49 -11.65 -2.86
CA ILE A 345 -12.04 -10.83 -1.72
C ILE A 345 -11.53 -9.51 -2.32
N TRP A 346 -12.20 -8.40 -2.04
CA TRP A 346 -12.01 -7.13 -2.74
C TRP A 346 -10.84 -6.34 -2.17
N VAL A 347 -9.87 -6.01 -3.04
CA VAL A 347 -8.67 -5.24 -2.69
C VAL A 347 -8.73 -3.87 -3.36
N TRP A 348 -8.67 -2.81 -2.57
CA TRP A 348 -8.51 -1.44 -3.07
C TRP A 348 -7.04 -1.03 -2.97
N THR A 349 -6.42 -0.70 -4.10
CA THR A 349 -5.05 -0.17 -4.12
C THR A 349 -5.09 1.32 -3.88
N THR A 350 -4.41 1.79 -2.83
CA THR A 350 -4.32 3.21 -2.45
C THR A 350 -2.88 3.71 -2.57
N SER A 351 -2.67 5.02 -2.46
CA SER A 351 -1.36 5.59 -2.13
C SER A 351 -1.33 6.00 -0.64
N ASP A 352 -0.25 6.67 -0.24
CA ASP A 352 0.01 7.17 1.11
C ASP A 352 0.04 8.70 1.17
N THR A 353 -0.64 9.36 0.25
CA THR A 353 -0.73 10.82 0.21
C THR A 353 -1.85 11.32 1.12
N ILE A 354 -1.87 12.64 1.37
CA ILE A 354 -2.98 13.28 2.08
C ILE A 354 -4.31 13.21 1.31
N TYR A 355 -4.28 12.93 0.00
CA TYR A 355 -5.45 12.85 -0.87
C TYR A 355 -6.01 11.43 -0.98
N SER A 356 -5.22 10.40 -0.66
CA SER A 356 -5.56 8.99 -0.87
C SER A 356 -6.89 8.56 -0.24
N LYS A 357 -7.29 9.20 0.88
CA LYS A 357 -8.58 8.92 1.52
C LYS A 357 -9.78 9.23 0.63
N GLU A 358 -9.70 10.26 -0.21
CA GLU A 358 -10.80 10.70 -1.08
C GLU A 358 -11.10 9.69 -2.18
N TRP A 359 -10.11 8.90 -2.59
CA TRP A 359 -10.20 7.89 -3.64
C TRP A 359 -10.82 6.57 -3.15
N CYS A 360 -10.79 6.29 -1.85
CA CYS A 360 -11.19 4.99 -1.33
C CYS A 360 -12.73 4.77 -1.44
N PRO A 361 -13.19 3.65 -2.02
CA PRO A 361 -14.62 3.32 -2.16
C PRO A 361 -15.39 3.18 -0.83
N GLY A 362 -14.69 2.90 0.27
CA GLY A 362 -15.28 2.81 1.60
C GLY A 362 -15.48 1.39 2.13
N ASN A 363 -15.85 1.31 3.42
CA ASN A 363 -15.93 0.06 4.20
C ASN A 363 -16.84 -1.03 3.64
N ASN A 364 -17.84 -0.67 2.82
CA ASN A 364 -18.83 -1.58 2.26
C ASN A 364 -18.39 -2.25 0.96
N TYR A 365 -17.23 -1.88 0.42
CA TYR A 365 -16.77 -2.29 -0.91
C TYR A 365 -15.37 -2.93 -0.90
N VAL A 366 -14.67 -2.85 0.23
CA VAL A 366 -13.25 -3.21 0.34
C VAL A 366 -13.03 -4.17 1.50
N ASP A 367 -12.35 -5.29 1.25
CA ASP A 367 -11.91 -6.26 2.27
C ASP A 367 -10.47 -5.99 2.72
N ILE A 368 -9.59 -5.61 1.79
CA ILE A 368 -8.15 -5.40 2.00
C ILE A 368 -7.72 -4.08 1.35
N ILE A 369 -6.87 -3.31 2.03
CA ILE A 369 -6.14 -2.19 1.45
C ILE A 369 -4.83 -2.70 0.83
N GLY A 370 -4.59 -2.41 -0.44
CA GLY A 370 -3.34 -2.69 -1.14
C GLY A 370 -2.48 -1.43 -1.28
N ILE A 371 -1.16 -1.60 -1.25
CA ILE A 371 -0.17 -0.60 -1.62
C ILE A 371 0.72 -1.19 -2.71
N ASP A 372 0.90 -0.43 -3.78
CA ASP A 372 1.91 -0.71 -4.80
C ASP A 372 3.07 0.27 -4.59
N ARG A 373 4.29 -0.26 -4.44
CA ARG A 373 5.48 0.59 -4.22
C ARG A 373 6.75 -0.06 -4.73
N TYR A 374 7.49 0.70 -5.51
CA TYR A 374 8.77 0.29 -6.11
C TYR A 374 9.87 1.23 -5.62
N VAL A 375 10.56 0.82 -4.54
CA VAL A 375 11.70 1.57 -3.99
C VAL A 375 13.02 1.16 -4.66
N LYS A 376 14.10 1.85 -4.29
CA LYS A 376 15.46 1.62 -4.80
C LYS A 376 15.86 0.15 -4.70
N ALA A 377 16.52 -0.35 -5.75
CA ALA A 377 17.02 -1.73 -5.79
C ALA A 377 17.89 -2.06 -4.55
N GLY A 378 17.60 -3.19 -3.90
CA GLY A 378 18.29 -3.62 -2.68
C GLY A 378 17.83 -2.95 -1.39
N ASP A 379 16.89 -2.00 -1.45
CA ASP A 379 16.28 -1.41 -0.26
C ASP A 379 15.18 -2.34 0.27
N TYR A 380 15.50 -3.06 1.35
CA TYR A 380 14.58 -4.01 1.99
C TYR A 380 13.84 -3.42 3.19
N SER A 381 13.69 -2.10 3.23
CA SER A 381 12.93 -1.41 4.26
C SER A 381 11.49 -1.93 4.37
N THR A 382 10.91 -1.74 5.55
CA THR A 382 9.53 -2.17 5.82
C THR A 382 8.49 -1.16 5.35
N LEU A 383 8.92 0.02 4.89
CA LEU A 383 8.05 1.14 4.52
C LEU A 383 7.05 1.49 5.63
N MET A 384 7.60 1.81 6.80
CA MET A 384 6.84 1.91 8.05
C MET A 384 5.75 2.99 8.00
N SER A 385 6.10 4.21 7.57
CA SER A 385 5.14 5.31 7.40
C SER A 385 4.06 4.96 6.35
N VAL A 386 4.45 4.31 5.25
CA VAL A 386 3.51 3.91 4.19
C VAL A 386 2.47 2.92 4.74
N TYR A 387 2.95 1.92 5.49
CA TYR A 387 2.06 0.97 6.16
C TYR A 387 1.11 1.67 7.14
N ASP A 388 1.60 2.61 7.96
CA ASP A 388 0.76 3.28 8.96
C ASP A 388 -0.35 4.11 8.32
N THR A 389 -0.04 4.86 7.26
CA THR A 389 -1.04 5.60 6.49
C THR A 389 -2.09 4.64 5.91
N ALA A 390 -1.66 3.53 5.30
CA ALA A 390 -2.56 2.53 4.74
C ALA A 390 -3.39 1.81 5.83
N ALA A 391 -2.79 1.54 6.99
CA ALA A 391 -3.44 0.90 8.14
C ALA A 391 -4.41 1.83 8.85
N ALA A 392 -4.26 3.15 8.74
CA ALA A 392 -5.23 4.11 9.25
C ALA A 392 -6.47 4.26 8.35
N MET A 393 -6.38 3.82 7.08
CA MET A 393 -7.52 3.86 6.15
C MET A 393 -8.69 3.02 6.68
N LEU A 394 -9.91 3.48 6.37
CA LEU A 394 -11.14 2.80 6.77
C LEU A 394 -11.18 2.48 8.27
N GLU A 395 -10.73 3.45 9.08
CA GLU A 395 -10.66 3.41 10.54
C GLU A 395 -9.86 2.23 11.11
N GLY A 396 -8.88 1.71 10.35
CA GLY A 396 -8.04 0.58 10.76
C GLY A 396 -8.78 -0.74 10.87
N LYS A 397 -9.89 -0.89 10.15
CA LYS A 397 -10.73 -2.09 10.16
C LYS A 397 -10.41 -3.08 9.04
N LYS A 398 -9.34 -2.86 8.27
CA LYS A 398 -9.00 -3.65 7.08
C LYS A 398 -7.59 -4.20 7.19
N LEU A 399 -7.38 -5.36 6.58
CA LEU A 399 -6.04 -5.88 6.36
C LEU A 399 -5.31 -4.96 5.37
N VAL A 400 -4.00 -4.85 5.52
CA VAL A 400 -3.15 -4.09 4.60
C VAL A 400 -2.16 -5.03 3.92
N ALA A 401 -2.02 -4.95 2.61
CA ALA A 401 -1.12 -5.78 1.81
C ALA A 401 -0.18 -4.94 0.95
N TYR A 402 1.02 -5.46 0.71
CA TYR A 402 1.98 -4.90 -0.23
C TYR A 402 1.71 -5.56 -1.60
N SER A 403 0.68 -5.04 -2.28
CA SER A 403 0.01 -5.69 -3.42
C SER A 403 0.84 -5.73 -4.70
N GLU A 404 1.82 -4.84 -4.83
CA GLU A 404 2.93 -4.95 -5.75
C GLU A 404 4.20 -4.37 -5.11
N ASN A 405 5.32 -5.08 -5.28
CA ASN A 405 6.61 -4.59 -4.81
C ASN A 405 7.76 -4.91 -5.76
N GLY A 406 8.80 -4.07 -5.70
CA GLY A 406 10.12 -4.37 -6.25
C GLY A 406 10.92 -5.21 -5.25
N PRO A 407 11.79 -4.59 -4.44
CA PRO A 407 12.43 -5.27 -3.31
C PRO A 407 11.42 -5.82 -2.30
N ILE A 408 11.67 -7.00 -1.74
CA ILE A 408 10.83 -7.63 -0.71
C ILE A 408 11.25 -7.09 0.67
N PRO A 409 10.32 -6.65 1.54
CA PRO A 409 10.70 -6.15 2.86
C PRO A 409 11.39 -7.22 3.70
N ASP A 410 12.40 -6.84 4.47
CA ASP A 410 13.12 -7.76 5.35
C ASP A 410 12.21 -8.26 6.49
N PRO A 411 11.90 -9.57 6.57
CA PRO A 411 11.00 -10.10 7.58
C PRO A 411 11.53 -9.99 9.01
N ARG A 412 12.84 -9.79 9.20
CA ARG A 412 13.43 -9.50 10.53
C ARG A 412 13.00 -8.12 11.00
N GLN A 413 12.97 -7.15 10.07
CA GLN A 413 12.56 -5.78 10.35
C GLN A 413 11.05 -5.65 10.47
N LEU A 414 10.24 -6.39 9.71
CA LEU A 414 8.77 -6.34 9.83
C LEU A 414 8.29 -6.60 11.26
N LYS A 415 8.85 -7.62 11.92
CA LYS A 415 8.53 -7.96 13.30
C LYS A 415 8.97 -6.87 14.28
N ARG A 416 10.20 -6.37 14.13
CA ARG A 416 10.74 -5.28 14.98
C ARG A 416 9.92 -4.02 14.84
N ASN A 417 9.62 -3.63 13.62
CA ASN A 417 8.93 -2.40 13.26
C ASN A 417 7.41 -2.51 13.41
N LYS A 418 6.87 -3.64 13.91
CA LYS A 418 5.42 -3.86 14.07
C LYS A 418 4.65 -3.51 12.77
N VAL A 419 5.22 -3.89 11.61
CA VAL A 419 4.63 -3.66 10.29
C VAL A 419 3.96 -4.95 9.82
N GLY A 420 2.68 -4.84 9.49
CA GLY A 420 1.76 -5.97 9.32
C GLY A 420 1.37 -6.31 7.90
N TRP A 421 2.20 -6.02 6.89
CA TRP A 421 1.89 -6.37 5.50
C TRP A 421 1.40 -7.83 5.39
N MET A 422 0.17 -8.00 4.91
CA MET A 422 -0.48 -9.31 4.91
C MET A 422 0.19 -10.27 3.94
N TYR A 423 0.56 -9.75 2.78
CA TYR A 423 1.38 -10.41 1.79
C TYR A 423 2.26 -9.38 1.09
N PHE A 424 3.36 -9.84 0.52
CA PHE A 424 4.07 -9.13 -0.54
C PHE A 424 3.75 -9.80 -1.89
N ASN A 425 3.89 -9.08 -3.00
CA ASN A 425 3.67 -9.62 -4.34
C ASN A 425 4.69 -9.01 -5.30
N THR A 426 5.81 -9.70 -5.47
CA THR A 426 6.93 -9.17 -6.27
C THR A 426 6.57 -9.21 -7.75
N TRP A 427 6.85 -8.13 -8.48
CA TRP A 427 6.56 -8.08 -9.92
C TRP A 427 7.40 -9.10 -10.71
N TYR A 428 6.97 -9.41 -11.91
CA TYR A 428 7.57 -10.44 -12.73
C TYR A 428 8.85 -9.98 -13.46
N GLY A 429 9.45 -10.90 -14.22
CA GLY A 429 10.55 -10.57 -15.12
C GLY A 429 11.81 -10.11 -14.36
N LYS A 430 12.42 -9.01 -14.81
CA LYS A 430 13.69 -8.54 -14.25
C LYS A 430 13.59 -8.12 -12.78
N VAL A 431 12.41 -7.67 -12.33
CA VAL A 431 12.17 -7.33 -10.92
C VAL A 431 12.45 -8.52 -9.99
N LEU A 432 12.19 -9.74 -10.45
CA LEU A 432 12.54 -10.96 -9.73
C LEU A 432 13.91 -11.53 -10.13
N THR A 433 14.22 -11.56 -11.42
CA THR A 433 15.21 -12.51 -11.98
C THR A 433 16.62 -11.94 -12.20
N ASP A 434 16.82 -10.62 -12.17
CA ASP A 434 18.13 -10.03 -12.49
C ASP A 434 19.05 -9.85 -11.27
N GLY A 435 18.56 -10.19 -10.07
CA GLY A 435 19.30 -10.09 -8.82
C GLY A 435 19.52 -8.68 -8.29
N LYS A 436 19.00 -7.64 -8.96
CA LYS A 436 19.20 -6.23 -8.57
C LYS A 436 18.19 -5.77 -7.52
N MET A 437 16.90 -5.96 -7.80
CA MET A 437 15.83 -5.59 -6.86
C MET A 437 15.90 -6.50 -5.62
N ASN A 438 16.02 -7.80 -5.86
CA ASN A 438 16.12 -8.83 -4.84
C ASN A 438 17.34 -9.70 -5.13
N SER A 439 18.39 -9.58 -4.32
CA SER A 439 19.56 -10.46 -4.46
C SER A 439 19.18 -11.91 -4.18
N ASP A 440 19.91 -12.86 -4.78
CA ASP A 440 19.70 -14.29 -4.52
C ASP A 440 19.83 -14.63 -3.01
N TYR A 441 20.73 -13.94 -2.30
CA TYR A 441 20.87 -14.06 -0.85
C TYR A 441 19.60 -13.61 -0.14
N HIS A 442 19.06 -12.44 -0.50
CA HIS A 442 17.84 -11.92 0.09
C HIS A 442 16.64 -12.82 -0.17
N LEU A 443 16.46 -13.29 -1.41
CA LEU A 443 15.40 -14.24 -1.76
C LEU A 443 15.46 -15.50 -0.90
N ARG A 444 16.65 -16.10 -0.74
CA ARG A 444 16.85 -17.27 0.13
C ARG A 444 16.51 -16.96 1.58
N MET A 445 16.94 -15.82 2.09
CA MET A 445 16.70 -15.39 3.46
C MET A 445 15.20 -15.22 3.72
N VAL A 446 14.50 -14.47 2.88
CA VAL A 446 13.06 -14.21 3.00
C VAL A 446 12.26 -15.51 2.95
N TYR A 447 12.41 -16.31 1.90
CA TYR A 447 11.59 -17.51 1.69
C TYR A 447 11.82 -18.60 2.75
N ASN A 448 12.98 -18.61 3.41
CA ASN A 448 13.27 -19.55 4.49
C ASN A 448 13.06 -18.96 5.90
N HIS A 449 12.66 -17.69 6.01
CA HIS A 449 12.39 -17.06 7.29
C HIS A 449 11.11 -17.62 7.94
N PRO A 450 11.08 -17.85 9.27
CA PRO A 450 9.89 -18.39 9.96
C PRO A 450 8.66 -17.48 9.89
N TYR A 451 8.86 -16.16 9.75
CA TYR A 451 7.79 -15.15 9.61
C TYR A 451 7.11 -15.19 8.22
N VAL A 452 7.68 -15.90 7.24
CA VAL A 452 7.17 -15.92 5.86
C VAL A 452 6.42 -17.23 5.60
N ILE A 453 5.17 -17.11 5.17
CA ILE A 453 4.32 -18.24 4.78
C ILE A 453 4.49 -18.49 3.29
N THR A 454 5.08 -19.64 2.98
CA THR A 454 5.26 -20.21 1.64
C THR A 454 4.19 -21.28 1.36
N LEU A 455 4.11 -21.80 0.14
CA LEU A 455 3.11 -22.80 -0.25
C LEU A 455 3.06 -24.00 0.72
N ASP A 456 4.22 -24.52 1.14
CA ASP A 456 4.34 -25.67 2.04
C ASP A 456 3.82 -25.41 3.47
N LYS A 457 3.62 -24.14 3.84
CA LYS A 457 3.11 -23.73 5.16
C LYS A 457 1.63 -23.35 5.13
N LEU A 458 1.01 -23.26 3.94
CA LEU A 458 -0.39 -22.88 3.82
C LEU A 458 -1.33 -23.98 4.35
N PRO A 459 -2.37 -23.64 5.13
CA PRO A 459 -3.38 -24.60 5.58
C PRO A 459 -4.43 -24.84 4.48
N SER A 460 -4.00 -25.24 3.29
CA SER A 460 -4.84 -25.30 2.09
C SER A 460 -6.08 -26.19 2.27
N GLU A 461 -5.99 -27.28 3.04
CA GLU A 461 -7.16 -28.14 3.34
C GLU A 461 -8.25 -27.39 4.12
N LYS A 462 -7.88 -26.47 5.02
CA LYS A 462 -8.86 -25.65 5.76
C LYS A 462 -9.49 -24.59 4.86
N ILE A 463 -8.74 -24.10 3.87
CA ILE A 463 -9.22 -23.07 2.94
C ILE A 463 -10.15 -23.68 1.88
N TYR A 464 -9.66 -24.70 1.17
CA TYR A 464 -10.35 -25.32 0.03
C TYR A 464 -11.26 -26.50 0.40
N GLY A 465 -11.24 -26.97 1.66
CA GLY A 465 -11.99 -28.15 2.09
C GLY A 465 -11.51 -29.48 1.51
N LYS A 466 -10.34 -29.49 0.86
CA LYS A 466 -9.71 -30.67 0.24
C LYS A 466 -8.20 -30.59 0.34
N ARG A 467 -7.54 -31.74 0.43
CA ARG A 467 -6.08 -31.81 0.45
C ARG A 467 -5.50 -31.37 -0.89
N PRO A 468 -4.42 -30.56 -0.89
CA PRO A 468 -3.71 -30.24 -2.12
C PRO A 468 -2.99 -31.47 -2.68
N ILE A 469 -2.83 -31.50 -4.00
CA ILE A 469 -1.88 -32.44 -4.63
C ILE A 469 -0.46 -31.87 -4.51
N PRO A 470 0.59 -32.73 -4.45
CA PRO A 470 1.96 -32.23 -4.41
C PRO A 470 2.30 -31.43 -5.67
N TYR A 471 3.01 -30.32 -5.50
CA TYR A 471 3.54 -29.56 -6.64
C TYR A 471 4.57 -30.42 -7.41
N PRO A 472 4.56 -30.43 -8.75
CA PRO A 472 5.43 -31.27 -9.57
C PRO A 472 6.86 -30.68 -9.61
N ILE A 473 7.60 -30.89 -8.53
CA ILE A 473 9.01 -30.52 -8.45
C ILE A 473 9.86 -31.60 -9.14
N PRO A 474 10.76 -31.25 -10.08
CA PRO A 474 11.71 -32.21 -10.63
C PRO A 474 12.54 -32.85 -9.50
N PRO A 475 12.79 -34.18 -9.51
CA PRO A 475 13.67 -34.78 -8.51
C PRO A 475 15.01 -34.05 -8.49
N ALA A 476 15.54 -33.74 -7.31
CA ALA A 476 16.88 -33.17 -7.18
C ALA A 476 17.84 -34.06 -7.99
N SER A 477 18.57 -33.48 -8.96
CA SER A 477 19.51 -34.27 -9.75
C SER A 477 20.52 -34.90 -8.81
N SER A 478 20.63 -36.23 -8.82
CA SER A 478 21.64 -36.98 -8.09
C SER A 478 23.00 -36.78 -8.74
N THR A 479 23.55 -35.56 -8.71
CA THR A 479 24.96 -35.34 -9.03
C THR A 479 25.72 -35.34 -7.72
N ALA A 480 25.96 -36.55 -7.22
CA ALA A 480 27.12 -36.78 -6.36
C ALA A 480 28.34 -36.29 -7.15
N SER A 481 28.93 -35.18 -6.73
CA SER A 481 30.26 -34.80 -7.20
C SER A 481 31.23 -35.91 -6.83
N PRO A 482 32.05 -36.42 -7.77
CA PRO A 482 33.19 -37.23 -7.37
C PRO A 482 34.10 -36.30 -6.57
N ALA A 483 34.40 -36.71 -5.33
CA ALA A 483 35.43 -36.11 -4.51
C ALA A 483 36.73 -36.04 -5.32
N TYR A 484 37.24 -34.83 -5.55
CA TYR A 484 38.59 -34.66 -6.07
C TYR A 484 39.58 -35.03 -4.96
N LYS A 485 40.40 -36.04 -5.26
CA LYS A 485 41.66 -36.34 -4.58
C LYS A 485 42.74 -35.35 -4.99
#